data_AF-A0A6N7G0V8-F1
#
_entry.id   AF-A0A6N7G0V8-F1
#
_cell.length_a   1.000
_cell.length_b   1.000
_cell.length_c   1.000
_cell.angle_alpha   90.00
_cell.angle_beta   90.00
_cell.angle_gamma   90.00
#
_symmetry.space_group_name_H-M   'P 1'
#
loop_
_entity.id
_entity.type
_entity.pdbx_description
1 polymer ?
#
loop_
_entity_poly.entity_id
_entity_poly.type
_entity_poly.pdbx_seq_one_letter_code
_entity_poly.pdbx_strand_id
1 'polypeptide(L)'
;MAARTGTGRPLIPDWRNPVPHTLKTRRGNDRARDDIAQVRHRAEKIIDDVRDRGDVAIRDYSTQFDDWSPERFRLSTADIDRIVSEVARQVLDDIRFVQEQVRTFALHQLDSLREFEVETLPGVRLGQKHIPVQAAGAYVPGGRYPLTASAHMTIVTAKAAGVPRVAANNPDQGLFRLATFRLTDDNTLLLDSEKTIIEVPNEWFTCCHYSGDIEFLPDGTLLLSTGDDTSPRLEGWNPRDKRPGMHAYDADRTANNPADRRGKLLRMMPDGSVPDGSQRGIAPNPHVGDERYDPYVYAMGFRNPYRIAVDPATGYTFVGNVGPDAAAADPNRGPRGYDEIETVPPGGGTHHGWPRCIADNKSYRDYDYATGQGGILLSCEGMAPATVYYPYGASQRWPELGDVGGRTAMAGVVYRYRGDGKYRLPGSYRGTFFFLEWSRDLTATLPVTGTGRLDTTSLALATTEMFHPIDADIGPDGAIYLAEYGRGFYFNSDSRISRIVPAAKATSATPSGGTSEPSLLGTVGAPLALGVFGVLLLTRRRLARTV
;
A
#
# COMPACT_ATOMS: atom_id res chain seq x y z
N MET A 1 -24.86 40.81 -34.14
CA MET A 1 -25.44 40.58 -32.81
C MET A 1 -24.33 40.07 -31.90
N ALA A 2 -24.02 40.82 -30.86
CA ALA A 2 -22.76 40.74 -30.13
C ALA A 2 -22.61 39.48 -29.26
N ALA A 3 -21.42 38.88 -29.34
CA ALA A 3 -20.89 37.89 -28.42
C ALA A 3 -20.71 38.52 -27.02
N ARG A 4 -21.23 37.87 -25.98
CA ARG A 4 -20.93 38.22 -24.59
C ARG A 4 -19.67 37.50 -24.15
N THR A 5 -18.67 38.32 -23.89
CA THR A 5 -17.36 38.05 -23.33
C THR A 5 -17.44 37.45 -21.93
N GLY A 6 -16.42 36.66 -21.61
CA GLY A 6 -16.24 35.98 -20.33
C GLY A 6 -16.32 36.92 -19.13
N THR A 7 -16.99 36.44 -18.09
CA THR A 7 -16.92 37.03 -16.76
C THR A 7 -15.82 36.31 -15.99
N GLY A 8 -14.79 37.07 -15.61
CA GLY A 8 -13.65 36.58 -14.87
C GLY A 8 -14.07 35.91 -13.57
N ARG A 9 -13.37 34.81 -13.25
CA ARG A 9 -13.32 34.23 -11.91
C ARG A 9 -13.04 35.36 -10.91
N PRO A 10 -13.74 35.44 -9.76
CA PRO A 10 -13.24 36.26 -8.68
C PRO A 10 -11.98 35.57 -8.14
N LEU A 11 -10.83 35.95 -8.71
CA LEU A 11 -9.54 35.78 -8.04
C LEU A 11 -9.65 36.56 -6.73
N ILE A 12 -9.64 35.86 -5.60
CA ILE A 12 -9.27 36.45 -4.32
C ILE A 12 -7.93 37.15 -4.59
N PRO A 13 -7.80 38.46 -4.32
CA PRO A 13 -6.70 39.21 -4.86
C PRO A 13 -5.35 38.67 -4.37
N ASP A 14 -4.42 38.61 -5.31
CA ASP A 14 -3.08 37.98 -5.37
C ASP A 14 -2.19 38.09 -4.10
N TRP A 15 -2.54 38.97 -3.16
CA TRP A 15 -1.81 39.19 -1.90
C TRP A 15 -2.24 38.28 -0.74
N ARG A 16 -3.31 37.47 -0.90
CA ARG A 16 -3.80 36.55 0.15
C ARG A 16 -3.47 35.08 -0.09
N ASN A 17 -3.12 34.68 -1.30
CA ASN A 17 -2.91 33.28 -1.60
C ASN A 17 -1.54 32.81 -1.10
N PRO A 18 -1.48 31.69 -0.37
CA PRO A 18 -0.22 31.05 -0.06
C PRO A 18 0.40 30.51 -1.36
N VAL A 19 1.72 30.59 -1.53
CA VAL A 19 2.42 30.15 -2.75
C VAL A 19 3.45 29.07 -2.42
N PRO A 20 3.54 27.96 -3.19
CA PRO A 20 4.55 26.93 -2.97
C PRO A 20 5.95 27.39 -3.43
N HIS A 21 6.97 27.10 -2.61
CA HIS A 21 8.38 27.38 -2.85
C HIS A 21 9.22 26.13 -2.73
N THR A 22 9.90 25.74 -3.81
CA THR A 22 10.81 24.59 -3.80
C THR A 22 12.07 24.90 -2.98
N LEU A 23 12.42 23.98 -2.08
CA LEU A 23 13.60 24.08 -1.19
C LEU A 23 14.70 23.09 -1.57
N LYS A 24 14.32 21.88 -1.98
CA LYS A 24 15.25 20.79 -2.28
C LYS A 24 14.68 19.90 -3.39
N THR A 25 15.54 19.46 -4.29
CA THR A 25 15.24 18.49 -5.35
C THR A 25 16.02 17.20 -5.14
N ARG A 26 15.58 16.12 -5.80
CA ARG A 26 16.25 14.81 -5.76
C ARG A 26 17.71 14.91 -6.26
N ARG A 27 18.63 14.18 -5.61
CA ARG A 27 20.01 13.95 -6.12
C ARG A 27 20.01 12.78 -7.12
N GLY A 28 20.85 12.87 -8.17
CA GLY A 28 20.93 11.93 -9.30
C GLY A 28 21.13 10.45 -8.94
N ASN A 29 20.78 9.57 -9.88
CA ASN A 29 20.32 8.19 -9.67
C ASN A 29 21.40 7.10 -9.74
N ASP A 30 22.60 7.32 -9.20
CA ASP A 30 23.65 6.28 -9.17
C ASP A 30 23.26 5.08 -8.28
N ARG A 31 22.42 5.30 -7.25
CA ARG A 31 22.02 4.27 -6.27
C ARG A 31 21.19 3.10 -6.83
N ALA A 32 20.25 3.34 -7.75
CA ALA A 32 19.29 2.29 -8.14
C ALA A 32 19.92 1.13 -8.96
N ARG A 33 21.01 1.39 -9.69
CA ARG A 33 21.79 0.33 -10.36
C ARG A 33 22.70 -0.40 -9.38
N ASP A 34 23.25 0.32 -8.42
CA ASP A 34 24.04 -0.26 -7.33
C ASP A 34 23.20 -1.23 -6.47
N ASP A 35 21.91 -0.94 -6.26
CA ASP A 35 21.02 -1.76 -5.43
C ASP A 35 20.77 -3.17 -6.02
N ILE A 36 20.53 -3.30 -7.33
CA ILE A 36 20.32 -4.63 -7.96
C ILE A 36 21.60 -5.47 -7.91
N ALA A 37 22.75 -4.84 -8.16
CA ALA A 37 24.05 -5.50 -8.07
C ALA A 37 24.36 -5.95 -6.63
N GLN A 38 24.03 -5.12 -5.64
CA GLN A 38 24.18 -5.46 -4.23
C GLN A 38 23.26 -6.61 -3.79
N VAL A 39 21.99 -6.62 -4.22
CA VAL A 39 21.05 -7.72 -3.91
C VAL A 39 21.56 -9.03 -4.46
N ARG A 40 22.01 -9.06 -5.72
CA ARG A 40 22.62 -10.25 -6.32
C ARG A 40 23.84 -10.71 -5.53
N HIS A 41 24.75 -9.79 -5.22
CA HIS A 41 25.97 -10.12 -4.49
C HIS A 41 25.68 -10.69 -3.09
N ARG A 42 24.68 -10.14 -2.38
CA ARG A 42 24.23 -10.69 -1.10
C ARG A 42 23.66 -12.10 -1.24
N ALA A 43 22.83 -12.34 -2.25
CA ALA A 43 22.26 -13.67 -2.49
C ALA A 43 23.34 -14.71 -2.82
N GLU A 44 24.31 -14.34 -3.68
CA GLU A 44 25.48 -15.19 -3.99
C GLU A 44 26.27 -15.52 -2.72
N LYS A 45 26.54 -14.50 -1.88
CA LYS A 45 27.24 -14.70 -0.60
C LYS A 45 26.49 -15.63 0.35
N ILE A 46 25.17 -15.49 0.50
CA ILE A 46 24.37 -16.38 1.35
C ILE A 46 24.49 -17.82 0.86
N ILE A 47 24.37 -18.04 -0.45
CA ILE A 47 24.48 -19.37 -1.05
C ILE A 47 25.87 -19.97 -0.78
N ASP A 48 26.93 -19.19 -0.95
CA ASP A 48 28.30 -19.65 -0.75
C ASP A 48 28.58 -19.92 0.74
N ASP A 49 28.14 -19.06 1.65
CA ASP A 49 28.24 -19.29 3.09
C ASP A 49 27.52 -20.58 3.54
N VAL A 50 26.34 -20.86 2.97
CA VAL A 50 25.59 -22.10 3.25
C VAL A 50 26.29 -23.32 2.66
N ARG A 51 26.93 -23.21 1.50
CA ARG A 51 27.74 -24.30 0.92
C ARG A 51 28.94 -24.63 1.79
N ASP A 52 29.61 -23.61 2.32
CA ASP A 52 30.87 -23.76 3.04
C ASP A 52 30.65 -24.12 4.51
N ARG A 53 29.65 -23.53 5.16
CA ARG A 53 29.43 -23.62 6.62
C ARG A 53 28.14 -24.35 7.01
N GLY A 54 27.30 -24.72 6.04
CA GLY A 54 26.08 -25.49 6.28
C GLY A 54 25.14 -24.81 7.29
N ASP A 55 24.66 -25.59 8.26
CA ASP A 55 23.66 -25.16 9.26
C ASP A 55 24.14 -23.99 10.14
N VAL A 56 25.46 -23.78 10.28
CA VAL A 56 26.00 -22.62 11.01
C VAL A 56 25.63 -21.33 10.27
N ALA A 57 25.82 -21.28 8.95
CA ALA A 57 25.40 -20.13 8.15
C ALA A 57 23.89 -19.94 8.18
N ILE A 58 23.11 -21.02 8.11
CA ILE A 58 21.64 -20.95 8.24
C ILE A 58 21.24 -20.35 9.58
N ARG A 59 21.89 -20.75 10.68
CA ARG A 59 21.61 -20.19 12.00
C ARG A 59 21.98 -18.72 12.10
N ASP A 60 23.13 -18.32 11.58
CA ASP A 60 23.55 -16.92 11.56
C ASP A 60 22.53 -16.06 10.78
N TYR A 61 22.13 -16.53 9.59
CA TYR A 61 21.17 -15.82 8.75
C TYR A 61 19.75 -15.83 9.31
N SER A 62 19.29 -16.91 9.93
CA SER A 62 17.97 -16.96 10.55
C SER A 62 17.91 -16.08 11.81
N THR A 63 19.01 -16.01 12.57
CA THR A 63 19.14 -15.02 13.66
C THR A 63 19.14 -13.59 13.10
N GLN A 64 19.86 -13.36 12.01
CA GLN A 64 19.98 -12.03 11.41
C GLN A 64 18.67 -11.52 10.77
N PHE A 65 17.97 -12.37 10.03
CA PHE A 65 16.83 -11.98 9.21
C PHE A 65 15.49 -12.19 9.92
N ASP A 66 15.40 -13.23 10.76
CA ASP A 66 14.13 -13.68 11.34
C ASP A 66 14.12 -13.60 12.88
N ASP A 67 15.24 -13.21 13.51
CA ASP A 67 15.48 -13.28 14.96
C ASP A 67 15.08 -14.64 15.56
N TRP A 68 15.28 -15.71 14.78
CA TRP A 68 14.82 -17.05 15.11
C TRP A 68 15.97 -18.04 15.09
N SER A 69 16.23 -18.69 16.23
CA SER A 69 17.35 -19.62 16.39
C SER A 69 16.96 -20.78 17.31
N PRO A 70 16.04 -21.67 16.87
CA PRO A 70 15.60 -22.80 17.68
C PRO A 70 16.77 -23.75 17.94
N GLU A 71 16.70 -24.54 19.01
CA GLU A 71 17.72 -25.56 19.30
C GLU A 71 17.95 -26.47 18.07
N ARG A 72 16.87 -26.85 17.38
CA ARG A 72 16.89 -27.62 16.13
C ARG A 72 15.94 -27.01 15.10
N PHE A 73 16.43 -26.86 13.86
CA PHE A 73 15.59 -26.51 12.71
C PHE A 73 14.72 -27.69 12.24
N ARG A 74 15.21 -28.92 12.44
CA ARG A 74 14.48 -30.14 12.07
C ARG A 74 13.46 -30.50 13.14
N LEU A 75 12.19 -30.50 12.77
CA LEU A 75 11.11 -31.00 13.61
C LEU A 75 11.30 -32.50 13.93
N SER A 76 11.01 -32.89 15.17
CA SER A 76 10.95 -34.30 15.55
C SER A 76 9.63 -34.92 15.10
N THR A 77 9.55 -36.25 15.06
CA THR A 77 8.29 -36.96 14.76
C THR A 77 7.19 -36.56 15.74
N ALA A 78 7.50 -36.39 17.03
CA ALA A 78 6.53 -35.95 18.03
C ALA A 78 6.02 -34.53 17.76
N ASP A 79 6.90 -33.62 17.32
CA ASP A 79 6.49 -32.26 16.93
C ASP A 79 5.52 -32.31 15.74
N ILE A 80 5.84 -33.15 14.74
CA ILE A 80 5.01 -33.33 13.54
C ILE A 80 3.65 -33.93 13.93
N ASP A 81 3.62 -35.00 14.72
CA ASP A 81 2.38 -35.67 15.12
C ASP A 81 1.47 -34.72 15.91
N ARG A 82 2.05 -33.91 16.80
CA ARG A 82 1.31 -32.86 17.53
C ARG A 82 0.71 -31.83 16.57
N ILE A 83 1.51 -31.24 15.67
CA ILE A 83 1.03 -30.23 14.72
C ILE A 83 -0.07 -30.81 13.82
N VAL A 84 0.11 -32.04 13.32
CA VAL A 84 -0.88 -32.73 12.48
C VAL A 84 -2.17 -33.00 13.26
N SER A 85 -2.09 -33.25 14.57
CA SER A 85 -3.27 -33.48 15.42
C SER A 85 -4.16 -32.25 15.61
N GLU A 86 -3.61 -31.05 15.38
CA GLU A 86 -4.36 -29.78 15.42
C GLU A 86 -5.23 -29.57 14.17
N VAL A 87 -5.01 -30.35 13.11
CA VAL A 87 -5.76 -30.27 11.85
C VAL A 87 -7.04 -31.09 11.93
N ALA A 88 -8.16 -30.49 11.55
CA ALA A 88 -9.46 -31.17 11.52
C ALA A 88 -9.43 -32.44 10.66
N ARG A 89 -10.09 -33.51 11.13
CA ARG A 89 -10.07 -34.83 10.46
C ARG A 89 -10.49 -34.77 8.99
N GLN A 90 -11.56 -34.03 8.70
CA GLN A 90 -12.03 -33.84 7.32
C GLN A 90 -10.93 -33.27 6.40
N VAL A 91 -10.17 -32.28 6.89
CA VAL A 91 -9.08 -31.65 6.12
C VAL A 91 -7.95 -32.65 5.85
N LEU A 92 -7.63 -33.51 6.82
CA LEU A 92 -6.64 -34.58 6.62
C LEU A 92 -7.09 -35.60 5.57
N ASP A 93 -8.37 -35.96 5.58
CA ASP A 93 -8.94 -36.89 4.61
C ASP A 93 -8.97 -36.27 3.20
N ASP A 94 -9.33 -34.99 3.07
CA ASP A 94 -9.28 -34.24 1.81
C ASP A 94 -7.86 -34.13 1.24
N ILE A 95 -6.87 -33.88 2.12
CA ILE A 95 -5.44 -33.86 1.76
C ILE A 95 -4.99 -35.22 1.21
N ARG A 96 -5.39 -36.32 1.84
CA ARG A 96 -5.04 -37.67 1.37
C ARG A 96 -5.68 -37.96 0.03
N PHE A 97 -6.96 -37.63 -0.12
CA PHE A 97 -7.69 -37.81 -1.36
C PHE A 97 -7.01 -37.09 -2.53
N VAL A 98 -6.68 -35.80 -2.38
CA VAL A 98 -6.04 -35.04 -3.47
C VAL A 98 -4.63 -35.55 -3.79
N GLN A 99 -3.86 -35.98 -2.78
CA GLN A 99 -2.54 -36.57 -3.01
C GLN A 99 -2.64 -37.87 -3.81
N GLU A 100 -3.65 -38.70 -3.56
CA GLU A 100 -3.89 -39.94 -4.30
C GLU A 100 -4.25 -39.67 -5.77
N GLN A 101 -5.15 -38.71 -6.02
CA GLN A 101 -5.52 -38.33 -7.39
C GLN A 101 -4.32 -37.77 -8.18
N VAL A 102 -3.57 -36.84 -7.58
CA VAL A 102 -2.37 -36.26 -8.20
C VAL A 102 -1.31 -37.32 -8.47
N ARG A 103 -1.06 -38.22 -7.51
CA ARG A 103 -0.07 -39.31 -7.67
C ARG A 103 -0.47 -40.25 -8.81
N THR A 104 -1.72 -40.69 -8.83
CA THR A 104 -2.23 -41.60 -9.85
C THR A 104 -2.05 -41.01 -11.25
N PHE A 105 -2.43 -39.74 -11.44
CA PHE A 105 -2.24 -39.07 -12.73
C PHE A 105 -0.76 -38.89 -13.08
N ALA A 106 0.08 -38.47 -12.14
CA ALA A 106 1.52 -38.29 -12.37
C ALA A 106 2.23 -39.61 -12.76
N LEU A 107 1.82 -40.74 -12.19
CA LEU A 107 2.34 -42.06 -12.56
C LEU A 107 1.93 -42.44 -13.99
N HIS A 108 0.67 -42.23 -14.37
CA HIS A 108 0.24 -42.44 -15.77
C HIS A 108 0.97 -41.52 -16.75
N GLN A 109 1.24 -40.27 -16.37
CA GLN A 109 2.08 -39.38 -17.18
C GLN A 109 3.48 -39.96 -17.33
N LEU A 110 4.11 -40.42 -16.25
CA LEU A 110 5.43 -41.06 -16.28
C LEU A 110 5.44 -42.31 -17.18
N ASP A 111 4.43 -43.17 -17.10
CA ASP A 111 4.33 -44.38 -17.94
C ASP A 111 4.15 -44.05 -19.43
N SER A 112 3.57 -42.89 -19.73
CA SER A 112 3.40 -42.39 -21.11
C SER A 112 4.69 -41.84 -21.72
N LEU A 113 5.65 -41.45 -20.88
CA LEU A 113 6.92 -40.88 -21.32
C LEU A 113 7.84 -41.99 -21.85
N ARG A 114 8.02 -42.01 -23.17
CA ARG A 114 8.93 -42.94 -23.86
C ARG A 114 10.09 -42.19 -24.48
N GLU A 115 11.30 -42.65 -24.21
CA GLU A 115 12.47 -42.22 -24.96
C GLU A 115 12.44 -42.83 -26.36
N PHE A 116 12.99 -42.12 -27.34
CA PHE A 116 13.23 -42.67 -28.66
C PHE A 116 14.51 -42.09 -29.24
N GLU A 117 15.12 -42.85 -30.13
CA GLU A 117 16.26 -42.43 -30.93
C GLU A 117 16.08 -43.01 -32.34
N VAL A 118 16.23 -42.17 -33.35
CA VAL A 118 16.12 -42.52 -34.75
C VAL A 118 17.34 -41.99 -35.50
N GLU A 119 17.88 -42.81 -36.38
CA GLU A 119 18.90 -42.38 -37.33
C GLU A 119 18.19 -41.89 -38.60
N THR A 120 18.23 -40.58 -38.85
CA THR A 120 17.52 -39.99 -39.99
C THR A 120 18.38 -39.94 -41.26
N LEU A 121 19.70 -39.95 -41.09
CA LEU A 121 20.72 -40.06 -42.13
C LEU A 121 21.91 -40.85 -41.57
N PRO A 122 22.74 -41.49 -42.40
CA PRO A 122 23.94 -42.19 -41.93
C PRO A 122 24.80 -41.30 -41.01
N GLY A 123 24.92 -41.69 -39.74
CA GLY A 123 25.67 -40.97 -38.71
C GLY A 123 24.93 -39.84 -37.98
N VAL A 124 23.68 -39.54 -38.31
CA VAL A 124 22.86 -38.48 -37.67
C VAL A 124 21.73 -39.11 -36.85
N ARG A 125 21.85 -39.05 -35.52
CA ARG A 125 20.86 -39.56 -34.56
C ARG A 125 20.07 -38.41 -33.95
N LEU A 126 18.76 -38.49 -34.01
CA LEU A 126 17.81 -37.58 -33.37
C LEU A 126 16.96 -38.36 -32.38
N GLY A 127 16.57 -37.75 -31.28
CA GLY A 127 15.80 -38.45 -30.27
C GLY A 127 15.34 -37.57 -29.13
N GLN A 128 14.61 -38.19 -28.23
CA GLN A 128 14.20 -37.63 -26.95
C GLN A 128 14.73 -38.52 -25.83
N LYS A 129 15.40 -37.90 -24.86
CA LYS A 129 15.91 -38.55 -23.65
C LYS A 129 15.36 -37.84 -22.42
N HIS A 130 14.97 -38.59 -21.40
CA HIS A 130 14.55 -38.10 -20.10
C HIS A 130 15.71 -38.24 -19.13
N ILE A 131 16.26 -37.11 -18.68
CA ILE A 131 17.39 -37.10 -17.76
C ILE A 131 16.85 -36.93 -16.32
N PRO A 132 17.05 -37.91 -15.42
CA PRO A 132 16.56 -37.81 -14.06
C PRO A 132 17.35 -36.77 -13.25
N VAL A 133 16.66 -36.11 -12.31
CA VAL A 133 17.25 -35.15 -11.38
C VAL A 133 17.36 -35.75 -9.97
N GLN A 134 18.42 -35.41 -9.25
CA GLN A 134 18.67 -35.91 -7.90
C GLN A 134 17.93 -35.11 -6.81
N ALA A 135 17.59 -33.86 -7.12
CA ALA A 135 16.88 -32.97 -6.22
C ALA A 135 15.86 -32.09 -6.95
N ALA A 136 14.75 -31.81 -6.29
CA ALA A 136 13.75 -30.83 -6.74
C ALA A 136 13.45 -29.83 -5.61
N GLY A 137 13.49 -28.54 -5.94
CA GLY A 137 12.95 -27.48 -5.10
C GLY A 137 11.49 -27.22 -5.46
N ALA A 138 10.59 -27.48 -4.53
CA ALA A 138 9.17 -27.22 -4.66
C ALA A 138 8.84 -25.87 -4.01
N TYR A 139 8.59 -24.85 -4.82
CA TYR A 139 8.06 -23.61 -4.29
C TYR A 139 6.59 -23.83 -3.93
N VAL A 140 6.26 -23.71 -2.64
CA VAL A 140 4.90 -23.72 -2.13
C VAL A 140 4.58 -22.26 -1.81
N PRO A 141 3.78 -21.57 -2.61
CA PRO A 141 3.50 -20.18 -2.34
C PRO A 141 2.70 -20.08 -1.03
N GLY A 142 3.29 -19.49 0.01
CA GLY A 142 2.65 -19.22 1.31
C GLY A 142 1.90 -17.93 1.38
N GLY A 143 1.78 -17.29 0.21
CA GLY A 143 1.44 -15.90 0.12
C GLY A 143 -0.04 -15.59 0.12
N ARG A 144 -0.51 -15.08 -1.03
CA ARG A 144 -1.87 -14.57 -1.25
C ARG A 144 -2.96 -15.49 -0.71
N TYR A 145 -2.75 -16.79 -0.89
CA TYR A 145 -3.54 -17.89 -0.40
C TYR A 145 -2.53 -18.91 0.13
N PRO A 146 -2.84 -19.68 1.18
CA PRO A 146 -2.18 -20.95 1.38
C PRO A 146 -2.53 -21.84 0.18
N LEU A 147 -1.68 -21.85 -0.85
CA LEU A 147 -1.87 -22.69 -2.04
C LEU A 147 -1.41 -24.12 -1.72
N THR A 148 -2.13 -24.76 -0.79
CA THR A 148 -1.91 -26.15 -0.37
C THR A 148 -1.90 -27.10 -1.57
N ALA A 149 -2.71 -26.82 -2.59
CA ALA A 149 -2.72 -27.50 -3.87
C ALA A 149 -1.35 -27.50 -4.58
N SER A 150 -0.58 -26.40 -4.52
CA SER A 150 0.76 -26.31 -5.11
C SER A 150 1.74 -27.26 -4.45
N ALA A 151 1.64 -27.47 -3.13
CA ALA A 151 2.44 -28.49 -2.44
C ALA A 151 2.13 -29.88 -2.98
N HIS A 152 0.85 -30.22 -3.16
CA HIS A 152 0.46 -31.50 -3.75
C HIS A 152 0.99 -31.66 -5.18
N MET A 153 0.75 -30.67 -6.04
CA MET A 153 1.14 -30.74 -7.45
C MET A 153 2.65 -30.76 -7.68
N THR A 154 3.45 -30.12 -6.83
CA THR A 154 4.91 -30.06 -7.00
C THR A 154 5.63 -31.21 -6.28
N ILE A 155 5.29 -31.46 -5.02
CA ILE A 155 5.96 -32.47 -4.19
C ILE A 155 5.57 -33.87 -4.64
N VAL A 156 4.27 -34.15 -4.83
CA VAL A 156 3.80 -35.50 -5.18
C VAL A 156 4.29 -35.89 -6.57
N THR A 157 4.29 -34.95 -7.53
CA THR A 157 4.82 -35.20 -8.88
C THR A 157 6.32 -35.52 -8.86
N ALA A 158 7.12 -34.75 -8.10
CA ALA A 158 8.55 -35.05 -7.95
C ALA A 158 8.77 -36.43 -7.30
N LYS A 159 7.94 -36.82 -6.33
CA LYS A 159 8.00 -38.14 -5.70
C LYS A 159 7.56 -39.26 -6.64
N ALA A 160 6.51 -39.06 -7.44
CA ALA A 160 6.07 -40.01 -8.46
C ALA A 160 7.15 -40.25 -9.53
N ALA A 161 7.89 -39.20 -9.91
CA ALA A 161 9.04 -39.28 -10.81
C ALA A 161 10.29 -39.93 -10.18
N GLY A 162 10.25 -40.35 -8.91
CA GLY A 162 11.35 -41.03 -8.22
C GLY A 162 12.47 -40.10 -7.73
N VAL A 163 12.24 -38.79 -7.63
CA VAL A 163 13.27 -37.83 -7.17
C VAL A 163 13.64 -38.08 -5.70
N PRO A 164 14.91 -38.41 -5.37
CA PRO A 164 15.31 -38.76 -4.02
C PRO A 164 15.13 -37.60 -3.02
N ARG A 165 15.64 -36.41 -3.36
CA ARG A 165 15.57 -35.22 -2.50
C ARG A 165 14.52 -34.23 -2.99
N VAL A 166 13.50 -33.98 -2.20
CA VAL A 166 12.50 -32.93 -2.48
C VAL A 166 12.50 -31.98 -1.29
N ALA A 167 12.72 -30.69 -1.53
CA ALA A 167 12.67 -29.64 -0.52
C ALA A 167 11.58 -28.65 -0.89
N ALA A 168 10.71 -28.29 0.06
CA ALA A 168 9.65 -27.32 -0.15
C ALA A 168 9.90 -26.06 0.68
N ASN A 169 9.62 -24.88 0.13
CA ASN A 169 9.70 -23.61 0.85
C ASN A 169 8.36 -22.86 0.75
N ASN A 170 7.93 -22.28 1.88
CA ASN A 170 6.71 -21.51 2.04
C ASN A 170 7.06 -20.13 2.64
N PRO A 171 7.13 -19.04 1.85
CA PRO A 171 7.41 -17.72 2.40
C PRO A 171 6.25 -17.23 3.29
N ASP A 172 6.58 -16.53 4.38
CA ASP A 172 5.63 -16.06 5.39
C ASP A 172 4.64 -15.01 4.86
N GLN A 173 3.52 -14.89 5.59
CA GLN A 173 2.58 -13.78 5.44
C GLN A 173 3.26 -12.48 5.81
N GLY A 174 2.85 -11.40 5.16
CA GLY A 174 3.38 -10.11 5.48
C GLY A 174 2.77 -9.49 6.72
N LEU A 175 3.52 -8.59 7.33
CA LEU A 175 3.10 -7.81 8.49
C LEU A 175 3.47 -6.34 8.33
N PHE A 176 2.57 -5.46 8.76
CA PHE A 176 2.87 -4.05 9.01
C PHE A 176 3.22 -3.88 10.46
N ARG A 177 4.43 -3.39 10.72
CA ARG A 177 4.93 -3.13 12.07
C ARG A 177 5.03 -1.65 12.30
N LEU A 178 4.46 -1.20 13.42
CA LEU A 178 4.79 0.08 14.02
C LEU A 178 5.77 -0.17 15.16
N ALA A 179 6.89 0.55 15.17
CA ALA A 179 7.94 0.42 16.17
C ALA A 179 8.53 1.78 16.55
N THR A 180 9.06 1.89 17.76
CA THR A 180 9.86 3.04 18.20
C THR A 180 11.34 2.78 18.02
N PHE A 181 12.09 3.85 17.73
CA PHE A 181 13.55 3.86 17.72
C PHE A 181 14.05 5.07 18.51
N ARG A 182 15.25 4.97 19.08
CA ARG A 182 15.93 6.09 19.72
C ARG A 182 16.68 6.91 18.67
N LEU A 183 16.35 8.20 18.63
CA LEU A 183 17.15 9.22 17.94
C LEU A 183 18.11 9.85 18.95
N THR A 184 19.38 9.95 18.57
CA THR A 184 20.42 10.62 19.37
C THR A 184 20.46 12.13 19.08
N ASP A 185 21.13 12.90 19.94
CA ASP A 185 21.18 14.37 19.84
C ASP A 185 21.85 14.88 18.56
N ASP A 186 22.65 14.05 17.88
CA ASP A 186 23.26 14.37 16.58
C ASP A 186 22.41 13.95 15.37
N ASN A 187 21.16 13.54 15.60
CA ASN A 187 20.21 12.99 14.63
C ASN A 187 20.59 11.63 14.04
N THR A 188 21.37 10.81 14.76
CA THR A 188 21.58 9.41 14.39
C THR A 188 20.48 8.52 14.96
N LEU A 189 19.82 7.76 14.08
CA LEU A 189 18.81 6.75 14.45
C LEU A 189 19.49 5.43 14.84
N LEU A 190 19.27 4.95 16.06
CA LEU A 190 19.83 3.70 16.56
C LEU A 190 18.92 2.52 16.19
N LEU A 191 19.28 1.76 15.16
CA LEU A 191 18.42 0.68 14.65
C LEU A 191 18.25 -0.50 15.62
N ASP A 192 19.25 -0.76 16.46
CA ASP A 192 19.23 -1.79 17.50
C ASP A 192 18.33 -1.44 18.70
N SER A 193 17.79 -0.21 18.74
CA SER A 193 16.84 0.24 19.76
C SER A 193 15.37 0.01 19.37
N GLU A 194 15.11 -0.75 18.31
CA GLU A 194 13.76 -1.09 17.86
C GLU A 194 12.94 -1.68 19.01
N LYS A 195 11.75 -1.11 19.22
CA LYS A 195 10.73 -1.71 20.08
C LYS A 195 9.40 -1.70 19.35
N THR A 196 8.88 -2.89 19.06
CA THR A 196 7.56 -3.08 18.44
C THR A 196 6.45 -2.52 19.34
N ILE A 197 5.58 -1.70 18.74
CA ILE A 197 4.34 -1.19 19.36
C ILE A 197 3.17 -2.12 19.00
N ILE A 198 2.97 -2.35 17.70
CA ILE A 198 1.88 -3.18 17.19
C ILE A 198 2.25 -3.77 15.83
N GLU A 199 1.72 -4.96 15.56
CA GLU A 199 1.76 -5.61 14.26
C GLU A 199 0.33 -5.81 13.74
N VAL A 200 0.14 -5.50 12.46
CA VAL A 200 -1.11 -5.66 11.71
C VAL A 200 -0.84 -6.62 10.55
N PRO A 201 -1.56 -7.75 10.46
CA PRO A 201 -1.39 -8.69 9.34
C PRO A 201 -1.65 -8.01 7.98
N ASN A 202 -0.95 -8.41 6.91
CA ASN A 202 -1.19 -7.91 5.55
C ASN A 202 -1.03 -8.97 4.44
N GLU A 203 -1.57 -8.68 3.26
CA GLU A 203 -1.56 -9.54 2.07
C GLU A 203 -0.53 -9.06 1.03
N TRP A 204 0.71 -9.54 1.13
CA TRP A 204 1.80 -9.13 0.22
C TRP A 204 1.60 -9.45 -1.27
N PHE A 205 0.79 -10.46 -1.58
CA PHE A 205 0.78 -11.06 -2.92
C PHE A 205 -0.36 -10.55 -3.79
N THR A 206 -1.34 -9.92 -3.16
CA THR A 206 -2.15 -8.91 -3.83
C THR A 206 -2.24 -7.69 -2.99
N CYS A 207 -1.40 -6.73 -3.35
CA CYS A 207 -1.66 -5.30 -3.27
C CYS A 207 -3.19 -5.02 -3.20
N CYS A 208 -3.65 -4.14 -2.33
CA CYS A 208 -3.12 -2.78 -2.12
C CYS A 208 -3.68 -2.16 -0.81
N HIS A 209 -3.52 -0.84 -0.64
CA HIS A 209 -4.16 -0.02 0.41
C HIS A 209 -3.61 -0.31 1.80
N TYR A 210 -2.36 0.10 2.01
CA TYR A 210 -1.69 -0.11 3.29
C TYR A 210 -1.89 1.06 4.25
N SER A 211 -2.02 2.27 3.71
CA SER A 211 -2.01 3.51 4.48
C SER A 211 -0.72 3.59 5.32
N GLY A 212 -0.81 3.65 6.65
CA GLY A 212 0.37 3.64 7.54
C GLY A 212 0.79 5.01 8.05
N ASP A 213 -0.14 5.97 8.06
CA ASP A 213 0.13 7.30 8.61
C ASP A 213 -0.07 7.31 10.14
N ILE A 214 0.66 8.18 10.82
CA ILE A 214 0.76 8.20 12.27
C ILE A 214 0.61 9.64 12.77
N GLU A 215 -0.31 9.85 13.71
CA GLU A 215 -0.54 11.16 14.33
C GLU A 215 -0.69 11.05 15.84
N PHE A 216 -0.34 12.11 16.57
CA PHE A 216 -0.60 12.21 18.00
C PHE A 216 -1.89 12.96 18.28
N LEU A 217 -2.71 12.39 19.15
CA LEU A 217 -3.86 13.08 19.72
C LEU A 217 -3.41 14.06 20.82
N PRO A 218 -4.23 15.08 21.15
CA PRO A 218 -3.88 16.07 22.17
C PRO A 218 -3.64 15.50 23.58
N ASP A 219 -4.14 14.30 23.85
CA ASP A 219 -3.96 13.58 25.11
C ASP A 219 -2.65 12.75 25.16
N GLY A 220 -1.84 12.78 24.10
CA GLY A 220 -0.57 12.07 23.99
C GLY A 220 -0.69 10.63 23.51
N THR A 221 -1.90 10.17 23.18
CA THR A 221 -2.10 8.87 22.51
C THR A 221 -1.77 8.95 21.02
N LEU A 222 -1.46 7.80 20.43
CA LEU A 222 -1.07 7.66 19.03
C LEU A 222 -2.24 7.09 18.21
N LEU A 223 -2.46 7.66 17.04
CA LEU A 223 -3.31 7.11 15.98
C LEU A 223 -2.45 6.51 14.87
N LEU A 224 -2.84 5.32 14.40
CA LEU A 224 -2.27 4.66 13.23
C LEU A 224 -3.39 4.43 12.21
N SER A 225 -3.21 4.89 10.98
CA SER A 225 -4.11 4.57 9.87
C SER A 225 -3.73 3.25 9.21
N THR A 226 -4.73 2.42 8.91
CA THR A 226 -4.56 1.14 8.22
C THR A 226 -5.56 1.03 7.08
N GLY A 227 -5.09 0.68 5.89
CA GLY A 227 -6.00 0.41 4.77
C GLY A 227 -6.57 -0.99 4.81
N ASP A 228 -7.54 -1.23 3.93
CA ASP A 228 -8.37 -2.45 3.92
C ASP A 228 -7.65 -3.70 3.41
N ASP A 229 -6.44 -3.54 2.87
CA ASP A 229 -5.62 -4.63 2.34
C ASP A 229 -6.38 -5.49 1.31
N THR A 230 -7.29 -4.85 0.56
CA THR A 230 -8.18 -5.54 -0.39
C THR A 230 -7.90 -5.05 -1.80
N SER A 231 -7.71 -5.99 -2.72
CA SER A 231 -7.27 -5.68 -4.07
C SER A 231 -8.38 -5.04 -4.91
N PRO A 232 -8.12 -3.92 -5.60
CA PRO A 232 -9.07 -3.34 -6.54
C PRO A 232 -9.04 -4.02 -7.93
N ARG A 233 -8.14 -4.99 -8.14
CA ARG A 233 -7.71 -5.42 -9.48
C ARG A 233 -8.72 -6.26 -10.26
N LEU A 234 -9.76 -6.77 -9.62
CA LEU A 234 -10.84 -7.41 -10.38
C LEU A 234 -11.73 -6.37 -11.02
N GLU A 235 -12.15 -5.35 -10.27
CA GLU A 235 -13.28 -4.49 -10.63
C GLU A 235 -13.22 -3.14 -9.91
N GLY A 236 -13.77 -2.09 -10.52
CA GLY A 236 -13.71 -0.73 -9.98
C GLY A 236 -14.69 -0.38 -8.85
N TRP A 237 -15.60 -1.27 -8.45
CA TRP A 237 -16.59 -0.99 -7.37
C TRP A 237 -16.11 -1.55 -6.02
N ASN A 238 -17.03 -1.77 -5.09
CA ASN A 238 -16.73 -2.39 -3.81
C ASN A 238 -16.40 -3.89 -3.96
N PRO A 239 -15.22 -4.36 -3.50
CA PRO A 239 -14.84 -5.77 -3.54
C PRO A 239 -15.42 -6.52 -2.33
N ARG A 240 -16.34 -7.45 -2.56
CA ARG A 240 -17.02 -8.29 -1.55
C ARG A 240 -17.19 -9.74 -2.02
N ASP A 241 -16.20 -10.28 -2.73
CA ASP A 241 -16.28 -11.60 -3.34
C ASP A 241 -15.99 -12.73 -2.34
N LYS A 242 -17.07 -13.36 -1.85
CA LYS A 242 -17.02 -14.43 -0.83
C LYS A 242 -16.78 -15.82 -1.41
N ARG A 243 -16.56 -15.95 -2.72
CA ARG A 243 -16.31 -17.26 -3.34
C ARG A 243 -15.00 -17.86 -2.79
N PRO A 244 -14.91 -19.21 -2.70
CA PRO A 244 -13.67 -19.86 -2.26
C PRO A 244 -12.46 -19.39 -3.07
N GLY A 245 -11.39 -18.98 -2.38
CA GLY A 245 -10.18 -18.45 -3.04
C GLY A 245 -10.29 -17.01 -3.53
N MET A 246 -11.26 -16.22 -3.09
CA MET A 246 -11.40 -14.80 -3.47
C MET A 246 -11.23 -13.81 -2.32
N HIS A 247 -10.71 -14.23 -1.16
CA HIS A 247 -10.63 -13.38 0.05
C HIS A 247 -9.87 -12.07 -0.13
N ALA A 248 -8.86 -12.03 -1.02
CA ALA A 248 -8.13 -10.81 -1.37
C ALA A 248 -8.99 -9.75 -2.10
N TYR A 249 -10.24 -10.07 -2.39
CA TYR A 249 -11.24 -9.22 -3.03
C TYR A 249 -12.52 -9.14 -2.19
N ASP A 250 -12.40 -9.34 -0.88
CA ASP A 250 -13.50 -9.19 0.07
C ASP A 250 -13.11 -8.23 1.20
N ALA A 251 -13.58 -7.00 1.10
CA ALA A 251 -13.37 -5.96 2.11
C ALA A 251 -14.37 -6.07 3.30
N ASP A 252 -15.39 -6.94 3.25
CA ASP A 252 -16.24 -7.20 4.43
C ASP A 252 -15.41 -7.85 5.55
N ARG A 253 -14.38 -8.63 5.19
CA ARG A 253 -13.42 -9.29 6.08
C ARG A 253 -12.56 -8.33 6.89
N THR A 254 -12.28 -7.15 6.33
CA THR A 254 -11.31 -6.19 6.86
C THR A 254 -12.02 -4.92 7.30
N ALA A 255 -12.24 -3.97 6.39
CA ALA A 255 -12.73 -2.63 6.69
C ALA A 255 -14.03 -2.62 7.52
N ASN A 256 -14.99 -3.48 7.15
CA ASN A 256 -16.29 -3.61 7.82
C ASN A 256 -16.32 -4.70 8.91
N ASN A 257 -15.20 -5.35 9.18
CA ASN A 257 -15.07 -6.29 10.30
C ASN A 257 -14.54 -5.54 11.54
N PRO A 258 -15.33 -5.41 12.61
CA PRO A 258 -14.91 -4.72 13.84
C PRO A 258 -13.78 -5.44 14.60
N ALA A 259 -13.60 -6.74 14.38
CA ALA A 259 -12.54 -7.54 15.01
C ALA A 259 -11.22 -7.56 14.21
N ASP A 260 -11.18 -6.96 13.01
CA ASP A 260 -9.98 -6.85 12.19
C ASP A 260 -9.36 -5.46 12.33
N ARG A 261 -8.03 -5.38 12.26
CA ARG A 261 -7.26 -4.13 12.41
C ARG A 261 -7.08 -3.36 11.11
N ARG A 262 -7.48 -3.90 9.96
CA ARG A 262 -7.34 -3.29 8.63
C ARG A 262 -8.58 -2.49 8.24
N GLY A 263 -8.36 -1.42 7.49
CA GLY A 263 -9.40 -0.43 7.12
C GLY A 263 -9.90 0.36 8.33
N LYS A 264 -8.98 0.72 9.24
CA LYS A 264 -9.25 1.33 10.56
C LYS A 264 -8.38 2.56 10.81
N LEU A 265 -8.82 3.39 11.76
CA LEU A 265 -7.91 4.13 12.62
C LEU A 265 -7.77 3.37 13.93
N LEU A 266 -6.53 3.05 14.31
CA LEU A 266 -6.19 2.37 15.55
C LEU A 266 -5.63 3.38 16.54
N ARG A 267 -6.13 3.38 17.78
CA ARG A 267 -5.62 4.26 18.85
C ARG A 267 -4.93 3.44 19.93
N MET A 268 -3.72 3.84 20.28
CA MET A 268 -2.88 3.19 21.28
C MET A 268 -2.08 4.20 22.11
N MET A 269 -1.58 3.75 23.26
CA MET A 269 -0.55 4.46 23.99
C MET A 269 0.80 4.35 23.24
N PRO A 270 1.76 5.27 23.44
CA PRO A 270 3.09 5.18 22.81
C PRO A 270 3.88 3.92 23.14
N ASP A 271 3.53 3.21 24.21
CA ASP A 271 4.12 1.93 24.59
C ASP A 271 3.42 0.70 23.97
N GLY A 272 2.35 0.92 23.21
CA GLY A 272 1.52 -0.10 22.56
C GLY A 272 0.32 -0.57 23.37
N SER A 273 0.14 -0.12 24.62
CA SER A 273 -1.04 -0.51 25.41
C SER A 273 -2.33 0.13 24.88
N VAL A 274 -3.46 -0.57 25.07
CA VAL A 274 -4.79 -0.03 24.74
C VAL A 274 -5.17 1.02 25.79
N PRO A 275 -5.66 2.21 25.39
CA PRO A 275 -6.33 3.14 26.30
C PRO A 275 -7.61 2.50 26.86
N ASP A 276 -7.56 1.96 28.07
CA ASP A 276 -8.66 1.25 28.72
C ASP A 276 -9.40 2.10 29.79
N GLY A 277 -8.93 3.34 29.99
CA GLY A 277 -9.47 4.28 30.96
C GLY A 277 -8.81 4.20 32.34
N SER A 278 -7.78 3.35 32.52
CA SER A 278 -7.00 3.29 33.76
C SER A 278 -6.06 4.49 33.91
N GLN A 279 -5.62 5.10 32.81
CA GLN A 279 -4.70 6.24 32.81
C GLN A 279 -5.43 7.57 33.01
N ARG A 280 -4.95 8.40 33.94
CA ARG A 280 -5.54 9.70 34.24
C ARG A 280 -5.47 10.64 33.02
N GLY A 281 -6.61 11.21 32.64
CA GLY A 281 -6.70 12.19 31.57
C GLY A 281 -6.78 11.59 30.16
N ILE A 282 -6.79 10.25 30.05
CA ILE A 282 -6.90 9.54 28.79
C ILE A 282 -8.25 8.80 28.79
N ALA A 283 -9.12 9.17 27.85
CA ALA A 283 -10.39 8.47 27.68
C ALA A 283 -10.17 7.04 27.14
N PRO A 284 -10.98 6.06 27.57
CA PRO A 284 -10.91 4.71 27.00
C PRO A 284 -11.24 4.73 25.51
N ASN A 285 -10.71 3.76 24.77
CA ASN A 285 -11.14 3.52 23.40
C ASN A 285 -12.64 3.15 23.36
N PRO A 286 -13.36 3.53 22.28
CA PRO A 286 -14.83 3.49 22.23
C PRO A 286 -15.45 2.09 22.35
N HIS A 287 -14.67 1.03 22.08
CA HIS A 287 -15.16 -0.36 22.09
C HIS A 287 -14.48 -1.25 23.14
N VAL A 288 -13.75 -0.67 24.09
CA VAL A 288 -13.14 -1.44 25.17
C VAL A 288 -14.22 -2.16 25.98
N GLY A 289 -14.09 -3.49 26.11
CA GLY A 289 -15.05 -4.35 26.79
C GLY A 289 -16.15 -4.94 25.90
N ASP A 290 -16.20 -4.60 24.61
CA ASP A 290 -17.09 -5.23 23.63
C ASP A 290 -16.33 -6.31 22.85
N GLU A 291 -16.65 -7.59 23.10
CA GLU A 291 -15.96 -8.74 22.49
C GLU A 291 -16.07 -8.80 20.96
N ARG A 292 -16.97 -8.01 20.35
CA ARG A 292 -17.12 -7.94 18.90
C ARG A 292 -16.04 -7.10 18.22
N TYR A 293 -15.35 -6.24 18.97
CA TYR A 293 -14.39 -5.28 18.44
C TYR A 293 -12.98 -5.61 18.89
N ASP A 294 -12.01 -5.37 18.01
CA ASP A 294 -10.63 -5.27 18.46
C ASP A 294 -10.48 -3.98 19.30
N PRO A 295 -9.86 -4.05 20.50
CA PRO A 295 -9.84 -2.95 21.45
C PRO A 295 -9.03 -1.73 20.99
N TYR A 296 -8.20 -1.86 19.94
CA TYR A 296 -7.49 -0.72 19.34
C TYR A 296 -8.37 0.09 18.38
N VAL A 297 -9.50 -0.44 17.91
CA VAL A 297 -10.34 0.22 16.91
C VAL A 297 -10.91 1.52 17.46
N TYR A 298 -10.45 2.64 16.90
CA TYR A 298 -10.92 3.98 17.22
C TYR A 298 -11.96 4.48 16.21
N ALA A 299 -11.79 4.14 14.93
CA ALA A 299 -12.79 4.31 13.88
C ALA A 299 -12.60 3.24 12.80
N MET A 300 -13.65 2.91 12.05
CA MET A 300 -13.62 1.82 11.07
C MET A 300 -14.36 2.14 9.77
N GLY A 301 -14.29 1.22 8.80
CA GLY A 301 -15.00 1.34 7.53
C GLY A 301 -14.28 2.26 6.53
N PHE A 302 -12.95 2.25 6.53
CA PHE A 302 -12.12 2.96 5.56
C PHE A 302 -11.59 2.02 4.48
N ARG A 303 -11.37 2.52 3.26
CA ARG A 303 -10.73 1.76 2.18
C ARG A 303 -9.22 1.91 2.24
N ASN A 304 -8.76 3.14 2.06
CA ASN A 304 -7.35 3.49 2.09
C ASN A 304 -7.23 4.88 2.74
N PRO A 305 -7.30 4.97 4.08
CA PRO A 305 -7.07 6.20 4.83
C PRO A 305 -5.59 6.60 4.76
N TYR A 306 -5.14 6.98 3.55
CA TYR A 306 -3.75 7.11 3.16
C TYR A 306 -3.00 8.07 4.07
N ARG A 307 -3.67 9.17 4.43
CA ARG A 307 -3.14 10.19 5.32
C ARG A 307 -4.22 10.77 6.22
N ILE A 308 -3.87 10.98 7.48
CA ILE A 308 -4.70 11.60 8.51
C ILE A 308 -4.11 12.94 8.96
N ALA A 309 -4.92 13.76 9.63
CA ALA A 309 -4.49 14.99 10.26
C ALA A 309 -5.30 15.22 11.53
N VAL A 310 -4.64 15.48 12.66
CA VAL A 310 -5.30 15.81 13.92
C VAL A 310 -5.33 17.32 14.11
N ASP A 311 -6.49 17.87 14.49
CA ASP A 311 -6.57 19.24 14.97
C ASP A 311 -6.12 19.30 16.45
N PRO A 312 -4.94 19.84 16.76
CA PRO A 312 -4.42 19.83 18.13
C PRO A 312 -5.26 20.67 19.10
N ALA A 313 -6.12 21.57 18.59
CA ALA A 313 -6.97 22.40 19.42
C ALA A 313 -8.27 21.69 19.85
N THR A 314 -8.76 20.74 19.07
CA THR A 314 -10.09 20.13 19.28
C THR A 314 -10.05 18.61 19.41
N GLY A 315 -9.00 17.94 18.93
CA GLY A 315 -8.88 16.49 18.90
C GLY A 315 -9.64 15.81 17.76
N TYR A 316 -10.28 16.58 16.87
CA TYR A 316 -10.87 16.02 15.65
C TYR A 316 -9.77 15.50 14.73
N THR A 317 -10.05 14.36 14.11
CA THR A 317 -9.17 13.76 13.09
C THR A 317 -9.83 13.85 11.73
N PHE A 318 -9.11 14.37 10.74
CA PHE A 318 -9.52 14.43 9.34
C PHE A 318 -8.77 13.35 8.57
N VAL A 319 -9.47 12.61 7.72
CA VAL A 319 -8.94 11.43 7.03
C VAL A 319 -9.08 11.64 5.53
N GLY A 320 -7.96 11.57 4.80
CA GLY A 320 -7.99 11.42 3.35
C GLY A 320 -8.11 9.94 3.00
N ASN A 321 -9.27 9.53 2.50
CA ASN A 321 -9.59 8.15 2.19
C ASN A 321 -9.76 7.99 0.66
N VAL A 322 -8.88 7.19 0.06
CA VAL A 322 -8.87 6.96 -1.40
C VAL A 322 -9.88 5.87 -1.74
N GLY A 323 -10.86 6.19 -2.57
CA GLY A 323 -11.95 5.30 -2.94
C GLY A 323 -11.65 4.39 -4.13
N PRO A 324 -12.65 3.61 -4.58
CA PRO A 324 -12.48 2.63 -5.64
C PRO A 324 -12.52 3.28 -7.03
N ASP A 325 -12.21 2.53 -8.09
CA ASP A 325 -11.88 3.09 -9.41
C ASP A 325 -13.03 3.16 -10.43
N ALA A 326 -14.26 2.82 -10.03
CA ALA A 326 -15.42 2.83 -10.92
C ALA A 326 -15.65 4.24 -11.47
N ALA A 327 -15.58 4.39 -12.79
CA ALA A 327 -15.78 5.66 -13.47
C ALA A 327 -17.27 6.09 -13.49
N ALA A 328 -18.19 5.13 -13.53
CA ALA A 328 -19.62 5.34 -13.62
C ALA A 328 -20.38 4.49 -12.59
N ALA A 329 -21.60 4.93 -12.26
CA ALA A 329 -22.51 4.12 -11.47
C ALA A 329 -23.05 2.98 -12.35
N ASP A 330 -23.36 1.85 -11.72
CA ASP A 330 -23.92 0.69 -12.39
C ASP A 330 -25.15 0.20 -11.60
N PRO A 331 -26.30 -0.04 -12.25
CA PRO A 331 -27.53 -0.45 -11.57
C PRO A 331 -27.42 -1.76 -10.79
N ASN A 332 -26.49 -2.66 -11.15
CA ASN A 332 -26.25 -3.95 -10.50
C ASN A 332 -25.16 -3.86 -9.42
N ARG A 333 -24.28 -2.86 -9.46
CA ARG A 333 -23.17 -2.70 -8.50
C ARG A 333 -23.41 -1.61 -7.45
N GLY A 334 -23.88 -0.45 -7.90
CA GLY A 334 -24.03 0.74 -7.07
C GLY A 334 -23.28 1.96 -7.63
N PRO A 335 -22.91 2.93 -6.77
CA PRO A 335 -22.34 4.19 -7.21
C PRO A 335 -20.98 4.03 -7.89
N ARG A 336 -20.61 5.03 -8.70
CA ARG A 336 -19.20 5.22 -9.11
C ARG A 336 -18.32 5.40 -7.88
N GLY A 337 -17.01 5.27 -8.03
CA GLY A 337 -16.11 5.56 -6.92
C GLY A 337 -16.05 7.06 -6.58
N TYR A 338 -15.56 7.38 -5.39
CA TYR A 338 -15.35 8.72 -4.87
C TYR A 338 -14.17 8.71 -3.92
N ASP A 339 -13.36 9.75 -3.94
CA ASP A 339 -12.38 10.00 -2.89
C ASP A 339 -12.96 10.92 -1.85
N GLU A 340 -12.52 10.77 -0.61
CA GLU A 340 -13.21 11.30 0.56
C GLU A 340 -12.28 12.04 1.51
N ILE A 341 -12.76 13.16 2.04
CA ILE A 341 -12.30 13.71 3.31
C ILE A 341 -13.35 13.37 4.35
N GLU A 342 -12.93 12.62 5.36
CA GLU A 342 -13.80 12.14 6.43
C GLU A 342 -13.40 12.76 7.77
N THR A 343 -14.35 12.85 8.70
CA THR A 343 -14.13 13.50 9.99
C THR A 343 -14.47 12.52 11.11
N VAL A 344 -13.48 12.24 11.97
CA VAL A 344 -13.63 11.45 13.19
C VAL A 344 -13.61 12.39 14.40
N PRO A 345 -14.65 12.39 15.24
CA PRO A 345 -14.68 13.23 16.44
C PRO A 345 -13.70 12.75 17.52
N PRO A 346 -13.37 13.61 18.50
CA PRO A 346 -12.72 13.17 19.73
C PRO A 346 -13.55 12.06 20.39
N GLY A 347 -12.90 10.98 20.80
CA GLY A 347 -13.54 9.78 21.33
C GLY A 347 -13.80 8.68 20.28
N GLY A 348 -13.71 8.98 18.98
CA GLY A 348 -13.83 7.97 17.93
C GLY A 348 -15.23 7.36 17.84
N GLY A 349 -15.30 6.05 17.60
CA GLY A 349 -16.52 5.24 17.56
C GLY A 349 -17.31 5.37 16.27
N THR A 350 -16.72 5.94 15.22
CA THR A 350 -17.39 6.14 13.93
C THR A 350 -17.15 4.98 12.96
N HIS A 351 -18.15 4.72 12.13
CA HIS A 351 -18.08 3.78 11.02
C HIS A 351 -18.30 4.53 9.70
N HIS A 352 -17.33 4.49 8.79
CA HIS A 352 -17.25 5.30 7.57
C HIS A 352 -17.80 4.58 6.32
N GLY A 353 -18.21 3.33 6.50
CA GLY A 353 -19.19 2.68 5.63
C GLY A 353 -18.57 1.79 4.55
N TRP A 354 -17.28 1.90 4.25
CA TRP A 354 -16.62 0.99 3.31
C TRP A 354 -16.65 -0.46 3.83
N PRO A 355 -16.95 -1.48 3.00
CA PRO A 355 -17.23 -1.45 1.55
C PRO A 355 -18.74 -1.42 1.21
N ARG A 356 -19.59 -1.04 2.15
CA ARG A 356 -21.06 -1.03 1.99
C ARG A 356 -21.58 0.27 1.41
N CYS A 357 -20.93 1.37 1.76
CA CYS A 357 -21.33 2.74 1.48
C CYS A 357 -20.12 3.56 1.05
N ILE A 358 -20.39 4.66 0.35
CA ILE A 358 -19.39 5.65 -0.05
C ILE A 358 -20.06 7.03 -0.16
N ALA A 359 -19.25 8.09 -0.20
CA ALA A 359 -19.65 9.47 -0.31
C ALA A 359 -20.61 9.89 0.83
N ASP A 360 -21.73 10.52 0.48
CA ASP A 360 -22.81 10.86 1.40
C ASP A 360 -23.73 9.66 1.70
N ASN A 361 -23.14 8.53 2.11
CA ASN A 361 -23.86 7.27 2.38
C ASN A 361 -24.61 6.71 1.15
N LYS A 362 -24.00 6.79 -0.03
CA LYS A 362 -24.48 6.09 -1.22
C LYS A 362 -24.25 4.59 -1.07
N SER A 363 -25.33 3.82 -1.04
CA SER A 363 -25.30 2.37 -0.91
C SER A 363 -24.78 1.65 -2.16
N TYR A 364 -23.87 0.70 -1.96
CA TYR A 364 -23.62 -0.36 -2.94
C TYR A 364 -24.68 -1.46 -2.88
N ARG A 365 -24.67 -2.37 -3.86
CA ARG A 365 -25.50 -3.58 -3.86
C ARG A 365 -24.73 -4.78 -3.34
N ASP A 366 -25.49 -5.73 -2.81
CA ASP A 366 -25.01 -7.08 -2.54
C ASP A 366 -24.87 -7.85 -3.86
N TYR A 367 -23.80 -7.56 -4.59
CA TYR A 367 -23.54 -8.14 -5.90
C TYR A 367 -23.16 -9.61 -5.77
N ASP A 368 -23.84 -10.47 -6.54
CA ASP A 368 -23.51 -11.88 -6.63
C ASP A 368 -22.44 -12.10 -7.71
N TYR A 369 -21.22 -12.39 -7.27
CA TYR A 369 -20.06 -12.60 -8.13
C TYR A 369 -20.12 -13.92 -8.93
N ALA A 370 -20.97 -14.87 -8.57
CA ALA A 370 -21.15 -16.12 -9.32
C ALA A 370 -22.11 -15.94 -10.50
N THR A 371 -23.19 -15.18 -10.29
CA THR A 371 -24.24 -14.98 -11.32
C THR A 371 -24.10 -13.66 -12.09
N GLY A 372 -23.31 -12.73 -11.55
CA GLY A 372 -23.12 -11.39 -12.09
C GLY A 372 -24.33 -10.47 -11.88
N GLN A 373 -25.25 -10.82 -10.96
CA GLN A 373 -26.48 -10.08 -10.72
C GLN A 373 -26.38 -9.16 -9.50
N GLY A 374 -27.04 -8.00 -9.58
CA GLY A 374 -27.15 -7.08 -8.45
C GLY A 374 -28.24 -7.51 -7.47
N GLY A 375 -27.87 -7.73 -6.20
CA GLY A 375 -28.82 -8.01 -5.13
C GLY A 375 -29.43 -6.75 -4.48
N ILE A 376 -29.78 -6.90 -3.20
CA ILE A 376 -30.36 -5.81 -2.39
C ILE A 376 -29.35 -4.67 -2.19
N LEU A 377 -29.86 -3.46 -1.93
CA LEU A 377 -29.00 -2.36 -1.49
C LEU A 377 -28.49 -2.64 -0.08
N LEU A 378 -27.21 -2.40 0.14
CA LEU A 378 -26.58 -2.51 1.45
C LEU A 378 -27.00 -1.32 2.32
N SER A 379 -27.33 -1.61 3.59
CA SER A 379 -27.65 -0.56 4.55
C SER A 379 -26.42 0.31 4.88
N CYS A 380 -26.66 1.63 4.91
CA CYS A 380 -25.74 2.65 5.43
C CYS A 380 -26.22 3.23 6.77
N GLU A 381 -27.13 2.54 7.45
CA GLU A 381 -27.60 2.94 8.77
C GLU A 381 -26.44 2.93 9.79
N GLY A 382 -26.35 3.98 10.60
CA GLY A 382 -25.27 4.16 11.57
C GLY A 382 -23.93 4.59 10.98
N MET A 383 -23.83 4.76 9.65
CA MET A 383 -22.58 5.17 8.99
C MET A 383 -22.42 6.69 8.98
N ALA A 384 -21.22 7.16 9.30
CA ALA A 384 -20.82 8.55 9.18
C ALA A 384 -20.57 8.88 7.69
N PRO A 385 -21.30 9.86 7.11
CA PRO A 385 -21.06 10.25 5.72
C PRO A 385 -19.75 11.03 5.57
N ALA A 386 -19.13 10.91 4.39
CA ALA A 386 -17.95 11.71 4.05
C ALA A 386 -18.25 13.21 4.12
N THR A 387 -17.29 13.97 4.64
CA THR A 387 -17.41 15.43 4.79
C THR A 387 -17.23 16.15 3.46
N VAL A 388 -16.25 15.71 2.67
CA VAL A 388 -16.09 16.06 1.25
C VAL A 388 -15.95 14.76 0.47
N TYR A 389 -16.54 14.69 -0.71
CA TYR A 389 -16.37 13.55 -1.60
C TYR A 389 -16.39 13.97 -3.07
N TYR A 390 -15.54 13.39 -3.92
CA TYR A 390 -15.51 13.81 -5.33
C TYR A 390 -15.15 12.67 -6.28
N PRO A 391 -15.75 12.64 -7.48
CA PRO A 391 -15.50 11.61 -8.47
C PRO A 391 -14.25 11.94 -9.31
N TYR A 392 -13.86 11.06 -10.24
CA TYR A 392 -12.81 11.33 -11.24
C TYR A 392 -13.07 12.61 -12.04
N GLY A 393 -14.33 12.85 -12.44
CA GLY A 393 -14.72 14.08 -13.15
C GLY A 393 -15.08 15.25 -12.24
N ALA A 394 -15.74 16.26 -12.81
CA ALA A 394 -16.25 17.41 -12.07
C ALA A 394 -17.16 16.99 -10.90
N SER A 395 -16.89 17.52 -9.72
CA SER A 395 -17.85 17.47 -8.62
C SER A 395 -18.89 18.57 -8.82
N GLN A 396 -20.18 18.21 -8.75
CA GLN A 396 -21.25 19.20 -8.77
C GLN A 396 -21.30 20.04 -7.48
N ARG A 397 -20.86 19.45 -6.37
CA ARG A 397 -20.91 20.08 -5.04
C ARG A 397 -19.62 20.83 -4.70
N TRP A 398 -18.50 20.39 -5.24
CA TRP A 398 -17.17 20.98 -5.01
C TRP A 398 -16.45 21.21 -6.34
N PRO A 399 -16.99 22.06 -7.22
CA PRO A 399 -16.40 22.33 -8.54
C PRO A 399 -15.00 22.94 -8.45
N GLU A 400 -14.64 23.54 -7.31
CA GLU A 400 -13.31 24.09 -7.03
C GLU A 400 -12.21 23.05 -7.15
N LEU A 401 -12.51 21.77 -6.89
CA LEU A 401 -11.53 20.68 -7.00
C LEU A 401 -11.22 20.28 -8.44
N GLY A 402 -11.84 20.94 -9.42
CA GLY A 402 -11.59 20.68 -10.84
C GLY A 402 -12.31 19.46 -11.39
N ASP A 403 -12.17 19.29 -12.71
CA ASP A 403 -12.93 18.35 -13.54
C ASP A 403 -12.07 17.45 -14.43
N VAL A 404 -10.74 17.56 -14.34
CA VAL A 404 -9.77 16.81 -15.15
C VAL A 404 -8.77 16.08 -14.25
N GLY A 405 -8.48 14.83 -14.58
CA GLY A 405 -7.40 14.05 -13.97
C GLY A 405 -7.89 12.88 -13.11
N GLY A 406 -6.99 12.39 -12.27
CA GLY A 406 -7.28 11.35 -11.29
C GLY A 406 -8.03 11.89 -10.06
N ARG A 407 -8.08 11.06 -9.01
CA ARG A 407 -8.47 11.46 -7.66
C ARG A 407 -7.59 10.71 -6.67
N THR A 408 -7.07 11.43 -5.69
CA THR A 408 -6.32 10.86 -4.57
C THR A 408 -6.38 11.84 -3.40
N ALA A 409 -7.43 11.73 -2.58
CA ALA A 409 -7.61 12.55 -1.38
C ALA A 409 -6.62 12.16 -0.29
N MET A 410 -5.93 13.14 0.27
CA MET A 410 -5.05 12.98 1.42
C MET A 410 -5.32 14.12 2.42
N ALA A 411 -5.35 13.80 3.72
CA ALA A 411 -5.34 14.86 4.71
C ALA A 411 -3.99 15.61 4.65
N GLY A 412 -3.97 16.87 5.08
CA GLY A 412 -2.75 17.66 5.19
C GLY A 412 -2.54 18.10 6.63
N VAL A 413 -2.80 19.37 6.92
CA VAL A 413 -2.57 19.96 8.25
C VAL A 413 -3.70 20.89 8.67
N VAL A 414 -3.89 21.05 9.98
CA VAL A 414 -4.74 22.11 10.53
C VAL A 414 -3.87 23.26 10.99
N TYR A 415 -4.01 24.42 10.35
CA TYR A 415 -3.12 25.55 10.61
C TYR A 415 -3.45 26.26 11.94
N ARG A 416 -2.80 25.82 13.02
CA ARG A 416 -2.98 26.37 14.39
C ARG A 416 -1.79 27.23 14.88
N TYR A 417 -0.84 27.55 14.00
CA TYR A 417 0.37 28.29 14.36
C TYR A 417 0.09 29.65 15.04
N ARG A 418 0.78 29.91 16.17
CA ARG A 418 0.62 31.14 16.97
C ARG A 418 1.88 31.99 17.13
N GLY A 419 3.03 31.51 16.68
CA GLY A 419 4.29 32.24 16.77
C GLY A 419 4.38 33.45 15.85
N ASP A 420 5.54 34.08 15.89
CA ASP A 420 5.94 35.21 15.05
C ASP A 420 6.88 34.79 13.90
N GLY A 421 6.93 33.49 13.61
CA GLY A 421 7.77 32.89 12.58
C GLY A 421 7.75 33.64 11.25
N LYS A 422 8.94 33.68 10.63
CA LYS A 422 9.23 34.45 9.42
C LYS A 422 8.22 34.20 8.31
N TYR A 423 7.72 32.98 8.15
CA TYR A 423 6.85 32.57 7.06
C TYR A 423 5.42 32.26 7.50
N ARG A 424 5.01 32.71 8.70
CA ARG A 424 3.63 32.55 9.17
C ARG A 424 2.61 33.06 8.14
N LEU A 425 1.55 32.28 7.94
CA LEU A 425 0.40 32.64 7.12
C LEU A 425 -0.43 33.75 7.80
N PRO A 426 -1.22 34.53 7.02
CA PRO A 426 -2.15 35.50 7.58
C PRO A 426 -3.08 34.88 8.62
N GLY A 427 -3.47 35.67 9.63
CA GLY A 427 -4.33 35.20 10.73
C GLY A 427 -5.68 34.63 10.29
N SER A 428 -6.15 34.96 9.08
CA SER A 428 -7.36 34.38 8.47
C SER A 428 -7.26 32.88 8.18
N TYR A 429 -6.04 32.33 8.07
CA TYR A 429 -5.82 30.88 7.91
C TYR A 429 -5.76 30.14 9.25
N ARG A 430 -5.84 30.85 10.39
CA ARG A 430 -5.83 30.18 11.69
C ARG A 430 -7.12 29.36 11.85
N GLY A 431 -6.94 28.07 12.14
CA GLY A 431 -8.05 27.12 12.22
C GLY A 431 -8.56 26.69 10.86
N THR A 432 -7.74 26.79 9.81
CA THR A 432 -8.05 26.25 8.49
C THR A 432 -7.39 24.88 8.33
N PHE A 433 -8.17 23.89 7.94
CA PHE A 433 -7.68 22.60 7.48
C PHE A 433 -7.23 22.72 6.03
N PHE A 434 -6.03 22.26 5.73
CA PHE A 434 -5.46 22.11 4.40
C PHE A 434 -5.44 20.62 4.08
N PHE A 435 -6.03 20.21 2.97
CA PHE A 435 -5.90 18.85 2.44
C PHE A 435 -5.20 18.85 1.09
N LEU A 436 -4.60 17.71 0.78
CA LEU A 436 -3.80 17.51 -0.41
C LEU A 436 -4.60 16.68 -1.42
N GLU A 437 -4.53 17.06 -2.68
CA GLU A 437 -5.10 16.31 -3.79
C GLU A 437 -3.95 15.91 -4.70
N TRP A 438 -3.53 14.66 -4.60
CA TRP A 438 -2.32 14.18 -5.26
C TRP A 438 -2.52 14.16 -6.77
N SER A 439 -3.61 13.58 -7.27
CA SER A 439 -3.85 13.37 -8.70
C SER A 439 -4.08 14.66 -9.52
N ARG A 440 -4.47 15.75 -8.87
CA ARG A 440 -4.84 17.04 -9.47
C ARG A 440 -3.87 18.15 -9.07
N ASP A 441 -2.75 17.80 -8.44
CA ASP A 441 -1.64 18.72 -8.21
C ASP A 441 -2.05 20.00 -7.46
N LEU A 442 -2.90 19.86 -6.44
CA LEU A 442 -3.45 20.99 -5.71
C LEU A 442 -3.52 20.75 -4.20
N THR A 443 -3.66 21.86 -3.47
CA THR A 443 -4.12 21.86 -2.08
C THR A 443 -5.41 22.67 -1.97
N ALA A 444 -6.29 22.24 -1.07
CA ALA A 444 -7.56 22.90 -0.82
C ALA A 444 -7.78 23.07 0.68
N THR A 445 -8.69 23.96 1.02
CA THR A 445 -8.89 24.44 2.39
C THR A 445 -10.33 24.46 2.81
N LEU A 446 -10.53 24.19 4.11
CA LEU A 446 -11.81 24.27 4.79
C LEU A 446 -11.59 24.87 6.18
N PRO A 447 -12.38 25.88 6.60
CA PRO A 447 -12.35 26.34 7.98
C PRO A 447 -12.81 25.23 8.94
N VAL A 448 -12.09 25.06 10.05
CA VAL A 448 -12.54 24.27 11.20
C VAL A 448 -13.38 25.19 12.09
N THR A 449 -14.65 24.86 12.24
CA THR A 449 -15.61 25.62 13.05
C THR A 449 -15.28 25.52 14.54
N GLY A 450 -15.89 26.36 15.38
CA GLY A 450 -15.71 26.32 16.84
C GLY A 450 -16.11 24.99 17.49
N THR A 451 -16.91 24.16 16.81
CA THR A 451 -17.29 22.81 17.25
C THR A 451 -16.38 21.71 16.70
N GLY A 452 -15.30 22.07 16.00
CA GLY A 452 -14.32 21.14 15.43
C GLY A 452 -14.71 20.51 14.08
N ARG A 453 -15.92 20.78 13.57
CA ARG A 453 -16.36 20.32 12.25
C ARG A 453 -15.82 21.20 11.12
N LEU A 454 -15.64 20.64 9.92
CA LEU A 454 -15.27 21.39 8.72
C LEU A 454 -16.49 22.14 8.14
N ASP A 455 -16.31 23.42 7.81
CA ASP A 455 -17.29 24.20 7.08
C ASP A 455 -17.19 23.91 5.57
N THR A 456 -17.97 22.94 5.12
CA THR A 456 -18.02 22.50 3.71
C THR A 456 -18.53 23.55 2.74
N THR A 457 -19.14 24.65 3.21
CA THR A 457 -19.62 25.74 2.33
C THR A 457 -18.50 26.71 1.92
N SER A 458 -17.36 26.63 2.61
CA SER A 458 -16.21 27.51 2.43
C SER A 458 -15.02 26.78 1.82
N LEU A 459 -15.25 25.71 1.05
CA LEU A 459 -14.17 25.00 0.36
C LEU A 459 -13.49 25.96 -0.64
N ALA A 460 -12.17 26.08 -0.56
CA ALA A 460 -11.41 26.93 -1.46
C ALA A 460 -10.07 26.29 -1.84
N LEU A 461 -9.65 26.47 -3.08
CA LEU A 461 -8.29 26.15 -3.49
C LEU A 461 -7.28 27.02 -2.74
N ALA A 462 -6.24 26.40 -2.19
CA ALA A 462 -5.12 27.10 -1.57
C ALA A 462 -3.96 27.26 -2.55
N THR A 463 -3.50 26.17 -3.16
CA THR A 463 -2.41 26.18 -4.14
C THR A 463 -2.68 25.22 -5.28
N THR A 464 -2.16 25.53 -6.47
CA THR A 464 -2.17 24.68 -7.67
C THR A 464 -0.75 24.51 -8.19
N GLU A 465 -0.55 23.66 -9.19
CA GLU A 465 0.76 23.39 -9.83
C GLU A 465 1.77 22.72 -8.87
N MET A 466 1.24 21.93 -7.94
CA MET A 466 2.02 21.01 -7.12
C MET A 466 2.50 19.84 -7.98
N PHE A 467 3.47 19.08 -7.47
CA PHE A 467 4.00 17.88 -8.11
C PHE A 467 3.60 16.68 -7.25
N HIS A 468 2.32 16.34 -7.28
CA HIS A 468 1.72 15.24 -6.54
C HIS A 468 2.04 15.32 -5.03
N PRO A 469 1.43 16.27 -4.28
CA PRO A 469 1.70 16.45 -2.86
C PRO A 469 1.26 15.21 -2.07
N ILE A 470 2.17 14.66 -1.26
CA ILE A 470 1.93 13.44 -0.46
C ILE A 470 2.00 13.68 1.04
N ASP A 471 2.82 14.66 1.46
CA ASP A 471 3.03 14.96 2.87
C ASP A 471 3.14 16.47 3.12
N ALA A 472 2.97 16.91 4.37
CA ALA A 472 2.83 18.28 4.79
C ALA A 472 2.99 18.43 6.32
N ASP A 473 3.71 19.44 6.77
CA ASP A 473 3.79 19.75 8.21
C ASP A 473 4.05 21.25 8.43
N ILE A 474 3.75 21.78 9.61
CA ILE A 474 3.94 23.18 9.96
C ILE A 474 5.30 23.35 10.64
N GLY A 475 6.20 24.08 9.97
CA GLY A 475 7.52 24.35 10.52
C GLY A 475 7.50 25.38 11.67
N PRO A 476 8.57 25.45 12.47
CA PRO A 476 8.69 26.41 13.57
C PRO A 476 8.71 27.88 13.09
N ASP A 477 9.01 28.11 11.81
CA ASP A 477 8.96 29.42 11.15
C ASP A 477 7.56 29.81 10.64
N GLY A 478 6.56 28.95 10.85
CA GLY A 478 5.16 29.17 10.53
C GLY A 478 4.76 28.86 9.08
N ALA A 479 5.67 28.37 8.24
CA ALA A 479 5.33 27.87 6.91
C ALA A 479 4.67 26.48 6.99
N ILE A 480 3.88 26.13 5.97
CA ILE A 480 3.46 24.74 5.75
C ILE A 480 4.45 24.12 4.76
N TYR A 481 5.28 23.20 5.21
CA TYR A 481 6.17 22.42 4.36
C TYR A 481 5.40 21.31 3.68
N LEU A 482 5.82 20.88 2.50
CA LEU A 482 5.21 19.80 1.74
C LEU A 482 6.29 18.87 1.17
N ALA A 483 6.01 17.57 1.21
CA ALA A 483 6.71 16.61 0.37
C ALA A 483 5.90 16.35 -0.90
N GLU A 484 6.56 16.49 -2.04
CA GLU A 484 5.97 16.35 -3.36
C GLU A 484 6.63 15.16 -4.08
N TYR A 485 5.79 14.22 -4.49
CA TYR A 485 6.20 12.94 -5.06
C TYR A 485 6.89 13.07 -6.42
N GLY A 486 6.58 14.12 -7.18
CA GLY A 486 7.04 14.32 -8.57
C GLY A 486 5.96 13.98 -9.59
N ARG A 487 6.10 14.39 -10.85
CA ARG A 487 4.99 14.39 -11.85
C ARG A 487 4.66 13.05 -12.48
N GLY A 488 5.49 12.04 -12.27
CA GLY A 488 5.26 10.67 -12.74
C GLY A 488 4.63 9.79 -11.66
N PHE A 489 4.12 8.64 -12.10
CA PHE A 489 3.57 7.62 -11.20
C PHE A 489 4.68 6.77 -10.54
N TYR A 490 5.80 6.56 -11.24
CA TYR A 490 6.98 5.82 -10.75
C TYR A 490 8.27 6.56 -11.11
N PHE A 491 9.34 6.30 -10.33
CA PHE A 491 10.72 6.73 -10.62
C PHE A 491 10.90 8.25 -10.87
N ASN A 492 10.27 9.08 -10.03
CA ASN A 492 10.30 10.53 -10.19
C ASN A 492 11.68 11.15 -9.99
N SER A 493 12.17 11.87 -11.00
CA SER A 493 13.40 12.67 -10.91
C SER A 493 13.15 14.09 -10.40
N ASP A 494 11.90 14.53 -10.37
CA ASP A 494 11.46 15.88 -10.02
C ASP A 494 10.77 15.97 -8.65
N SER A 495 10.87 14.93 -7.82
CA SER A 495 10.42 14.97 -6.42
C SER A 495 11.11 16.11 -5.67
N ARG A 496 10.35 16.78 -4.79
CA ARG A 496 10.83 17.97 -4.09
C ARG A 496 10.24 18.12 -2.69
N ILE A 497 10.95 18.88 -1.86
CA ILE A 497 10.35 19.50 -0.68
C ILE A 497 10.05 20.94 -1.04
N SER A 498 8.82 21.37 -0.80
CA SER A 498 8.42 22.76 -0.92
C SER A 498 7.86 23.29 0.39
N ARG A 499 7.55 24.58 0.40
CA ARG A 499 6.80 25.21 1.47
C ARG A 499 5.81 26.22 0.93
N ILE A 500 4.66 26.29 1.55
CA ILE A 500 3.64 27.30 1.35
C ILE A 500 3.92 28.48 2.31
N VAL A 501 4.06 29.67 1.73
CA VAL A 501 4.30 30.93 2.47
C VAL A 501 3.39 32.05 1.94
N PRO A 502 3.22 33.17 2.66
CA PRO A 502 2.48 34.32 2.14
C PRO A 502 3.11 34.86 0.85
N ALA A 503 2.30 35.21 -0.16
CA ALA A 503 2.78 35.73 -1.46
C ALA A 503 3.80 36.88 -1.33
N ALA A 504 3.62 37.80 -0.38
CA ALA A 504 4.55 38.90 -0.14
C ALA A 504 5.98 38.47 0.30
N LYS A 505 6.15 37.22 0.75
CA LYS A 505 7.42 36.67 1.26
C LYS A 505 8.07 35.67 0.29
N ALA A 506 7.44 35.46 -0.87
CA ALA A 506 7.83 34.53 -1.92
C ALA A 506 9.15 34.90 -2.64
N THR A 507 9.52 36.19 -2.63
CA THR A 507 10.50 36.78 -3.54
C THR A 507 11.97 36.74 -3.09
N SER A 508 12.34 35.89 -2.12
CA SER A 508 13.70 35.92 -1.52
C SER A 508 14.60 34.70 -1.75
N ALA A 509 14.24 33.76 -2.63
CA ALA A 509 15.10 32.63 -2.96
C ALA A 509 15.26 32.46 -4.47
N THR A 510 16.28 33.09 -5.03
CA THR A 510 16.81 32.72 -6.35
C THR A 510 17.37 31.29 -6.24
N PRO A 511 16.98 30.34 -7.11
CA PRO A 511 17.67 29.06 -7.18
C PRO A 511 19.14 29.35 -7.55
N SER A 512 20.08 28.93 -6.71
CA SER A 512 21.50 28.93 -7.09
C SER A 512 21.65 28.01 -8.31
N GLY A 513 21.84 28.62 -9.47
CA GLY A 513 21.87 27.95 -10.76
C GLY A 513 22.99 26.92 -10.86
N GLY A 514 22.60 25.67 -11.16
CA GLY A 514 23.44 24.77 -11.93
C GLY A 514 23.15 25.03 -13.41
N THR A 515 24.17 25.38 -14.17
CA THR A 515 24.11 25.64 -15.61
C THR A 515 23.60 24.41 -16.37
N SER A 516 22.42 24.51 -16.99
CA SER A 516 21.98 23.57 -18.03
C SER A 516 22.20 24.21 -19.40
N GLU A 517 23.04 23.61 -20.23
CA GLU A 517 23.14 23.92 -21.66
C GLU A 517 21.80 23.66 -22.38
N PRO A 518 21.49 24.41 -23.46
CA PRO A 518 20.20 24.33 -24.13
C PRO A 518 20.10 23.08 -25.01
N SER A 519 19.19 22.16 -24.69
CA SER A 519 18.82 21.08 -25.61
C SER A 519 17.91 21.62 -26.73
N LEU A 520 18.42 21.57 -27.94
CA LEU A 520 17.72 21.86 -29.19
C LEU A 520 16.47 20.99 -29.37
N LEU A 521 15.38 21.64 -29.78
CA LEU A 521 14.19 21.04 -30.37
C LEU A 521 14.56 20.10 -31.54
N GLY A 522 13.99 18.91 -31.52
CA GLY A 522 13.98 17.97 -32.63
C GLY A 522 12.75 17.07 -32.54
N THR A 523 11.70 17.45 -33.26
CA THR A 523 10.59 16.58 -33.63
C THR A 523 11.09 15.36 -34.41
N VAL A 524 10.36 14.22 -34.31
CA VAL A 524 9.93 13.32 -35.42
C VAL A 524 9.72 11.88 -34.89
N GLY A 525 8.51 11.35 -35.14
CA GLY A 525 8.33 10.00 -35.70
C GLY A 525 8.08 8.83 -34.75
N ALA A 526 6.83 8.36 -34.71
CA ALA A 526 6.52 6.95 -34.46
C ALA A 526 7.14 6.06 -35.56
N PRO A 527 7.37 4.75 -35.29
CA PRO A 527 6.53 3.77 -35.98
C PRO A 527 6.19 2.49 -35.19
N LEU A 528 5.06 1.89 -35.59
CA LEU A 528 4.73 0.47 -35.45
C LEU A 528 5.73 -0.41 -36.25
N ALA A 529 6.00 -1.63 -35.78
CA ALA A 529 5.88 -2.86 -36.59
C ALA A 529 6.21 -4.15 -35.81
N LEU A 530 5.54 -5.22 -36.24
CA LEU A 530 5.55 -6.61 -35.79
C LEU A 530 6.91 -7.34 -35.90
N GLY A 531 7.13 -8.30 -34.99
CA GLY A 531 7.17 -9.74 -35.32
C GLY A 531 8.42 -10.41 -35.93
N VAL A 532 8.87 -11.46 -35.20
CA VAL A 532 9.39 -12.78 -35.67
C VAL A 532 10.91 -12.99 -35.85
N PHE A 533 11.40 -13.93 -35.01
CA PHE A 533 12.52 -14.91 -35.09
C PHE A 533 13.82 -14.65 -35.86
N GLY A 534 14.95 -14.97 -35.19
CA GLY A 534 16.22 -15.28 -35.85
C GLY A 534 17.39 -15.51 -34.88
N VAL A 535 17.64 -16.76 -34.52
CA VAL A 535 18.86 -17.22 -33.85
C VAL A 535 20.05 -17.07 -34.80
N LEU A 536 21.18 -16.51 -34.31
CA LEU A 536 22.49 -16.75 -34.94
C LEU A 536 23.60 -16.78 -33.87
N LEU A 537 24.17 -17.97 -33.68
CA LEU A 537 25.46 -18.17 -33.02
C LEU A 537 26.56 -17.51 -33.85
N LEU A 538 27.49 -16.82 -33.20
CA LEU A 538 28.83 -16.57 -33.75
C LEU A 538 29.89 -16.78 -32.67
N THR A 539 30.66 -17.84 -32.91
CA THR A 539 31.84 -18.28 -32.19
C THR A 539 33.01 -17.32 -32.43
N ARG A 540 33.81 -17.04 -31.39
CA ARG A 540 35.21 -16.63 -31.56
C ARG A 540 36.11 -17.50 -30.69
N ARG A 541 36.92 -18.32 -31.37
CA ARG A 541 38.05 -19.07 -30.82
C ARG A 541 39.34 -18.25 -31.03
N ARG A 542 40.16 -18.28 -29.97
CA ARG A 542 41.64 -18.42 -29.94
C ARG A 542 42.51 -17.27 -30.45
N LEU A 543 43.49 -16.87 -29.64
CA LEU A 543 44.91 -17.31 -29.64
C LEU A 543 45.60 -16.65 -28.43
N ALA A 544 46.12 -17.40 -27.45
CA ALA A 544 47.48 -17.96 -27.35
C ALA A 544 48.41 -17.01 -26.53
N ARG A 545 49.39 -17.45 -25.71
CA ARG A 545 50.14 -18.72 -25.67
C ARG A 545 51.03 -18.74 -24.40
N THR A 546 51.20 -19.94 -23.83
CA THR A 546 52.44 -20.57 -23.25
C THR A 546 53.30 -19.82 -22.22
N VAL A 547 53.51 -20.43 -21.05
CA VAL A 547 54.48 -21.54 -20.84
C VAL A 547 53.76 -22.70 -20.16
#